data_AF-A0A5C7LU02-F1
#
_entry.id   AF-A0A5C7LU02-F1
#
_cell.length_a   1.000
_cell.length_b   1.000
_cell.length_c   1.000
_cell.angle_alpha   90.00
_cell.angle_beta   90.00
_cell.angle_gamma   90.00
#
_symmetry.space_group_name_H-M   'P 1'
#
loop_
_entity.id
_entity.type
_entity.pdbx_description
1 polymer ?
#
loop_
_entity_poly.entity_id
_entity_poly.type
_entity_poly.pdbx_seq_one_letter_code
_entity_poly.pdbx_strand_id
1 'polypeptide(L)'
;GWDLLMVAHPPCTRLCNSGVRWLMNPPPGKTKEQMWHELEEGAALFSDLWNAPIERICVENPVMHKHAKALIKNYQEFSQSVQPWQFGHGEVKRTCFWLKNLPPLVPTDIVEGREARVHRMPPGKDRWRERSRFFPGIAKAMAEQWGEAA
;
A
#
# COMPACT_ATOMS: atom_id res chain seq x y z
N GLY A 1 -9.65 -19.75 20.96
CA GLY A 1 -9.18 -19.27 19.66
C GLY A 1 -8.14 -18.19 19.88
N TRP A 2 -7.43 -17.79 18.84
CA TRP A 2 -6.57 -16.60 18.86
C TRP A 2 -7.37 -15.40 18.37
N ASP A 3 -7.11 -14.24 18.94
CA ASP A 3 -7.55 -13.00 18.34
C ASP A 3 -6.43 -12.45 17.46
N LEU A 4 -6.67 -12.36 16.14
CA LEU A 4 -5.64 -12.11 15.13
C LEU A 4 -5.97 -10.85 14.33
N LEU A 5 -5.03 -9.92 14.30
CA LEU A 5 -4.99 -8.79 13.36
C LEU A 5 -3.91 -9.07 12.30
N MET A 6 -4.28 -9.03 11.03
CA MET A 6 -3.32 -9.05 9.92
C MET A 6 -3.08 -7.64 9.37
N VAL A 7 -1.81 -7.23 9.35
CA VAL A 7 -1.33 -6.05 8.60
C VAL A 7 -0.44 -6.53 7.47
N ALA A 8 -0.85 -6.31 6.22
CA ALA A 8 -0.17 -6.85 5.04
C ALA A 8 0.27 -5.76 4.07
N HIS A 9 1.45 -5.95 3.47
CA HIS A 9 2.08 -5.02 2.53
C HIS A 9 2.42 -5.74 1.21
N PRO A 10 1.43 -6.23 0.44
CA PRO A 10 1.71 -6.97 -0.79
C PRO A 10 2.44 -6.09 -1.83
N PRO A 11 3.24 -6.70 -2.72
CA PRO A 11 3.92 -5.98 -3.79
C PRO A 11 2.96 -5.10 -4.61
N CYS A 12 3.27 -3.81 -4.72
CA CYS A 12 2.39 -2.82 -5.34
C CYS A 12 2.83 -2.36 -6.73
N THR A 13 4.02 -2.76 -7.20
CA THR A 13 4.66 -2.21 -8.40
C THR A 13 3.75 -2.24 -9.63
N ARG A 14 3.00 -3.34 -9.82
CA ARG A 14 2.05 -3.50 -10.93
C ARG A 14 0.61 -3.17 -10.59
N LEU A 15 0.26 -2.98 -9.31
CA LEU A 15 -1.09 -2.60 -8.89
C LEU A 15 -1.30 -1.09 -8.91
N CYS A 16 -0.25 -0.35 -8.57
CA CYS A 16 -0.30 1.09 -8.35
C CYS A 16 -0.58 1.88 -9.64
N ASN A 17 -1.30 2.99 -9.51
CA ASN A 17 -1.65 3.85 -10.64
C ASN A 17 -0.42 4.41 -11.36
N SER A 18 0.66 4.72 -10.63
CA SER A 18 1.92 5.15 -11.23
C SER A 18 2.59 4.08 -12.12
N GLY A 19 2.21 2.81 -11.95
CA GLY A 19 2.72 1.67 -12.69
C GLY A 19 1.95 1.36 -13.98
N VAL A 20 0.75 1.92 -14.18
CA VAL A 20 -0.18 1.50 -15.25
C VAL A 20 0.43 1.59 -16.65
N ARG A 21 1.27 2.61 -16.89
CA ARG A 21 1.91 2.82 -18.19
C ARG A 21 2.79 1.64 -18.62
N TRP A 22 3.35 0.90 -17.67
CA TRP A 22 4.27 -0.21 -17.95
C TRP A 22 3.54 -1.44 -18.51
N LEU A 23 2.22 -1.55 -18.30
CA LEU A 23 1.40 -2.60 -18.94
C LEU A 23 1.32 -2.42 -20.46
N MET A 24 1.48 -1.18 -20.94
CA MET A 24 1.43 -0.83 -22.36
C MET A 24 2.83 -0.65 -22.96
N ASN A 25 3.76 -0.09 -22.19
CA ASN A 25 5.14 0.18 -22.60
C ASN A 25 6.08 -0.45 -21.58
N PRO A 26 6.40 -1.76 -21.70
CA PRO A 26 7.26 -2.46 -20.76
C PRO A 26 8.65 -1.81 -20.65
N PRO A 27 9.31 -1.89 -19.49
CA PRO A 27 10.70 -1.46 -19.35
C PRO A 27 11.64 -2.38 -20.17
N PRO A 28 12.89 -1.94 -20.46
CA PRO A 28 13.87 -2.78 -21.13
C PRO A 28 14.05 -4.14 -20.45
N GLY A 29 14.10 -5.21 -21.25
CA GLY A 29 14.23 -6.58 -20.76
C GLY A 29 12.93 -7.23 -20.27
N LYS A 30 11.77 -6.57 -20.46
CA LYS A 30 10.45 -7.14 -20.17
C LYS A 30 9.51 -7.08 -21.37
N THR A 31 8.62 -8.06 -21.48
CA THR A 31 7.55 -8.09 -22.49
C THR A 31 6.22 -7.61 -21.90
N LYS A 32 5.22 -7.34 -22.75
CA LYS A 32 3.88 -6.96 -22.27
C LYS A 32 3.25 -8.09 -21.47
N GLU A 33 3.39 -9.32 -21.97
CA GLU A 33 2.87 -10.54 -21.35
C GLU A 33 3.42 -10.71 -19.94
N GLN A 34 4.73 -10.46 -19.74
CA GLN A 34 5.33 -10.48 -18.41
C GLN A 34 4.77 -9.39 -17.48
N MET A 35 4.46 -8.19 -18.00
CA MET A 35 3.86 -7.12 -17.19
C MET A 35 2.43 -7.44 -16.75
N TRP A 36 1.65 -8.06 -17.64
CA TRP A 36 0.31 -8.53 -17.31
C TRP A 36 0.32 -9.71 -16.35
N HIS A 37 1.27 -10.64 -16.52
CA HIS A 37 1.45 -11.74 -15.57
C HIS A 37 1.83 -11.25 -14.16
N GLU A 38 2.79 -10.31 -14.04
CA GLU A 38 3.15 -9.71 -12.75
C GLU A 38 1.96 -8.94 -12.11
N LEU A 39 1.06 -8.38 -12.94
CA LEU A 39 -0.18 -7.75 -12.47
C LEU A 39 -1.14 -8.81 -11.91
N GLU A 40 -1.35 -9.90 -12.64
CA GLU A 40 -2.21 -11.02 -12.21
C GLU A 40 -1.72 -11.64 -10.90
N GLU A 41 -0.41 -11.91 -10.78
CA GLU A 41 0.20 -12.42 -9.55
C GLU A 41 0.01 -11.45 -8.36
N GLY A 42 0.25 -10.15 -8.58
CA GLY A 42 0.04 -9.14 -7.55
C GLY A 42 -1.42 -9.02 -7.12
N ALA A 43 -2.36 -9.09 -8.08
CA ALA A 43 -3.79 -9.02 -7.81
C ALA A 43 -4.29 -10.30 -7.10
N ALA A 44 -3.75 -11.47 -7.43
CA ALA A 44 -4.04 -12.73 -6.77
C ALA A 44 -3.59 -12.69 -5.30
N LEU A 45 -2.35 -12.29 -5.02
CA LEU A 45 -1.86 -12.19 -3.65
C LEU A 45 -2.64 -11.13 -2.83
N PHE A 46 -2.95 -9.97 -3.43
CA PHE A 46 -3.81 -8.99 -2.77
C PHE A 46 -5.19 -9.58 -2.46
N SER A 47 -5.77 -10.35 -3.40
CA SER A 47 -7.06 -11.02 -3.21
C SER A 47 -7.01 -12.00 -2.06
N ASP A 48 -5.97 -12.83 -1.97
CA ASP A 48 -5.82 -13.82 -0.91
C ASP A 48 -5.72 -13.15 0.47
N LEU A 49 -4.95 -12.06 0.56
CA LEU A 49 -4.83 -11.28 1.80
C LEU A 49 -6.15 -10.59 2.17
N TRP A 50 -6.80 -9.90 1.23
CA TRP A 50 -8.04 -9.18 1.51
C TRP A 50 -9.20 -10.09 1.89
N ASN A 51 -9.25 -11.29 1.30
CA ASN A 51 -10.32 -12.26 1.51
C ASN A 51 -9.97 -13.35 2.53
N ALA A 52 -8.83 -13.22 3.22
CA ALA A 52 -8.44 -14.17 4.25
C ALA A 52 -9.55 -14.33 5.30
N PRO A 53 -9.76 -15.53 5.87
CA PRO A 53 -10.73 -15.78 6.94
C PRO A 53 -10.23 -15.25 8.29
N ILE A 54 -9.80 -13.99 8.31
CA ILE A 54 -9.34 -13.23 9.47
C ILE A 54 -10.34 -12.10 9.70
N GLU A 55 -10.73 -11.90 10.95
CA GLU A 55 -11.77 -10.93 11.31
C GLU A 55 -11.29 -9.49 11.09
N ARG A 56 -10.04 -9.20 11.47
CA ARG A 56 -9.43 -7.87 11.39
C ARG A 56 -8.26 -7.85 10.41
N ILE A 57 -8.38 -7.04 9.36
CA ILE A 57 -7.41 -6.98 8.27
C ILE A 57 -7.13 -5.52 7.92
N CYS A 58 -5.85 -5.17 7.81
CA CYS A 58 -5.36 -4.02 7.08
C CYS A 58 -4.48 -4.49 5.92
N VAL A 59 -4.90 -4.21 4.68
CA VAL A 59 -4.00 -4.32 3.51
C VAL A 59 -3.56 -2.93 3.09
N GLU A 60 -2.25 -2.71 3.03
CA GLU A 60 -1.65 -1.45 2.63
C GLU A 60 -1.21 -1.48 1.17
N ASN A 61 -1.58 -0.45 0.41
CA ASN A 61 -1.09 -0.25 -0.94
C ASN A 61 -1.20 1.22 -1.36
N PRO A 62 -0.48 1.66 -2.42
CA PRO A 62 -0.80 2.91 -3.10
C PRO A 62 -2.17 2.86 -3.78
N VAL A 63 -2.64 4.02 -4.27
CA VAL A 63 -3.82 4.09 -5.14
C VAL A 63 -3.64 3.16 -6.35
N MET A 64 -4.59 2.26 -6.56
CA MET A 64 -4.56 1.28 -7.64
C MET A 64 -5.21 1.79 -8.93
N HIS A 65 -4.72 1.32 -10.09
CA HIS A 65 -5.39 1.56 -11.38
C HIS A 65 -6.51 0.57 -11.66
N LYS A 66 -7.38 0.90 -12.62
CA LYS A 66 -8.57 0.10 -12.99
C LYS A 66 -8.30 -1.39 -13.26
N HIS A 67 -7.17 -1.75 -13.90
CA HIS A 67 -6.89 -3.15 -14.23
C HIS A 67 -6.65 -4.02 -12.98
N ALA A 68 -5.93 -3.50 -11.98
CA ALA A 68 -5.73 -4.18 -10.70
C ALA A 68 -7.07 -4.34 -9.98
N LYS A 69 -7.86 -3.27 -9.89
CA LYS A 69 -9.19 -3.31 -9.27
C LYS A 69 -10.11 -4.38 -9.88
N ALA A 70 -10.06 -4.52 -11.21
CA ALA A 70 -10.88 -5.48 -11.94
C ALA A 70 -10.46 -6.94 -11.72
N LEU A 71 -9.19 -7.20 -11.38
CA LEU A 71 -8.66 -8.54 -11.14
C LEU A 71 -8.78 -8.99 -9.68
N ILE A 72 -8.88 -8.05 -8.74
CA ILE A 72 -8.97 -8.36 -7.31
C ILE A 72 -10.35 -8.94 -6.97
N LYS A 73 -10.36 -10.14 -6.38
CA LYS A 73 -11.58 -10.80 -5.91
C LYS A 73 -12.22 -10.01 -4.77
N ASN A 74 -13.54 -9.79 -4.86
CA ASN A 74 -14.32 -9.01 -3.89
C ASN A 74 -13.69 -7.64 -3.58
N TYR A 75 -13.15 -6.99 -4.61
CA TYR A 75 -12.53 -5.69 -4.48
C TYR A 75 -13.49 -4.69 -3.82
N GLN A 76 -12.95 -3.89 -2.91
CA GLN A 76 -13.60 -2.70 -2.37
C GLN A 76 -12.68 -1.50 -2.56
N GLU A 77 -13.24 -0.29 -2.61
CA GLU A 77 -12.40 0.90 -2.52
C GLU A 77 -11.71 0.96 -1.16
N PHE A 78 -10.52 1.57 -1.11
CA PHE A 78 -9.79 1.70 0.15
C PHE A 78 -10.63 2.48 1.17
N SER A 79 -10.61 2.04 2.43
CA SER A 79 -11.38 2.64 3.52
C SER A 79 -10.83 4.01 3.92
N GLN A 80 -9.50 4.19 3.80
CA GLN A 80 -8.82 5.42 4.14
C GLN A 80 -7.55 5.60 3.31
N SER A 81 -7.13 6.86 3.13
CA SER A 81 -5.75 7.18 2.76
C SER A 81 -5.14 8.15 3.75
N VAL A 82 -3.86 7.97 4.02
CA VAL A 82 -3.06 8.80 4.94
C VAL A 82 -1.81 9.34 4.26
N GLN A 83 -1.17 10.28 4.93
CA GLN A 83 0.09 10.90 4.54
C GLN A 83 1.10 10.85 5.69
N PRO A 84 2.41 10.76 5.41
CA PRO A 84 3.43 10.69 6.45
C PRO A 84 3.44 11.90 7.38
N TRP A 85 3.14 13.10 6.85
CA TRP A 85 3.12 14.33 7.63
C TRP A 85 2.02 14.40 8.68
N GLN A 86 1.03 13.50 8.61
CA GLN A 86 0.01 13.34 9.65
C GLN A 86 0.53 12.55 10.87
N PHE A 87 1.74 11.98 10.77
CA PHE A 87 2.34 11.07 11.75
C PHE A 87 3.83 11.39 11.99
N GLY A 88 4.23 12.66 11.93
CA GLY A 88 5.58 13.11 12.30
C GLY A 88 6.63 13.06 11.18
N HIS A 89 6.25 12.84 9.92
CA HIS A 89 7.20 12.78 8.78
C HIS A 89 6.83 13.83 7.72
N GLY A 90 7.58 14.94 7.58
CA GLY A 90 7.28 16.06 6.66
C GLY A 90 7.24 15.77 5.14
N GLU A 91 7.22 14.50 4.75
CA GLU A 91 7.14 14.01 3.38
C GLU A 91 5.68 13.79 2.94
N VAL A 92 5.46 13.80 1.63
CA VAL A 92 4.21 13.30 1.02
C VAL A 92 4.46 11.98 0.31
N LYS A 93 3.70 10.97 0.71
CA LYS A 93 3.61 9.67 0.07
C LYS A 93 2.27 9.07 0.47
N ARG A 94 1.26 9.26 -0.38
CA ARG A 94 -0.09 8.77 -0.09
C ARG A 94 -0.04 7.24 0.08
N THR A 95 -0.52 6.79 1.22
CA THR A 95 -0.68 5.37 1.56
C THR A 95 -2.17 5.10 1.74
N CYS A 96 -2.71 4.07 1.09
CA CYS A 96 -4.11 3.68 1.22
C CYS A 96 -4.21 2.41 2.07
N PHE A 97 -5.28 2.31 2.86
CA PHE A 97 -5.61 1.15 3.68
C PHE A 97 -6.97 0.59 3.29
N TRP A 98 -6.99 -0.73 3.06
CA TRP A 98 -8.20 -1.53 3.01
C TRP A 98 -8.39 -2.14 4.40
N LEU A 99 -9.42 -1.68 5.10
CA LEU A 99 -9.69 -2.03 6.48
C LEU A 99 -10.91 -2.93 6.56
N LYS A 100 -10.76 -4.09 7.18
CA LYS A 100 -11.84 -4.99 7.58
C LYS A 100 -11.92 -4.99 9.10
N ASN A 101 -13.06 -4.56 9.64
CA ASN A 101 -13.34 -4.50 11.08
C ASN A 101 -12.25 -3.78 11.90
N LEU A 102 -11.68 -2.72 11.34
CA LEU A 102 -10.73 -1.83 12.00
C LEU A 102 -11.20 -0.37 11.86
N PRO A 103 -11.06 0.46 12.91
CA PRO A 103 -11.32 1.88 12.78
C PRO A 103 -10.27 2.54 11.86
N PRO A 104 -10.65 3.58 11.10
CA PRO A 104 -9.69 4.43 10.39
C PRO A 104 -8.64 5.01 11.35
N LEU A 105 -7.40 5.10 10.86
CA LEU A 105 -6.28 5.62 11.64
C LEU A 105 -6.42 7.13 11.85
N VAL A 106 -6.32 7.59 13.09
CA VAL A 106 -6.36 9.01 13.43
C VAL A 106 -4.94 9.59 13.40
N PRO A 107 -4.71 10.76 12.78
CA PRO A 107 -3.42 11.46 12.83
C PRO A 107 -2.93 11.66 14.27
N THR A 108 -1.66 11.38 14.53
CA THR A 108 -1.06 11.47 15.88
C THR A 108 -0.07 12.62 16.05
N ASP A 109 0.53 13.09 14.95
CA ASP A 109 1.54 14.15 14.97
C ASP A 109 1.57 14.87 13.61
N ILE A 110 0.88 16.02 13.53
CA ILE A 110 0.79 16.79 12.30
C ILE A 110 1.96 17.77 12.23
N VAL A 111 2.88 17.52 11.31
CA VAL A 111 4.07 18.35 11.09
C VAL A 111 3.97 19.17 9.80
N GLU A 112 4.75 20.25 9.73
CA GLU A 112 4.97 21.03 8.52
C GLU A 112 5.82 20.26 7.49
N GLY A 113 6.07 20.89 6.32
CA GLY A 113 6.73 20.26 5.18
C GLY A 113 5.77 19.43 4.33
N ARG A 114 5.99 19.33 3.01
CA ARG A 114 5.20 18.49 2.10
C ARG A 114 6.09 17.93 1.00
N GLU A 115 7.25 17.42 1.40
CA GLU A 115 8.30 17.06 0.47
C GLU A 115 7.97 15.78 -0.28
N ALA A 116 7.91 15.84 -1.60
CA ALA A 116 7.72 14.65 -2.45
C ALA A 116 9.02 13.83 -2.59
N ARG A 117 9.78 13.65 -1.49
CA ARG A 117 11.12 13.04 -1.46
C ARG A 117 11.14 11.68 -2.14
N VAL A 118 10.18 10.81 -1.80
CA VAL A 118 10.08 9.45 -2.34
C VAL A 118 9.79 9.44 -3.86
N HIS A 119 9.01 10.40 -4.34
CA HIS A 119 8.73 10.53 -5.77
C HIS A 119 9.94 11.07 -6.55
N ARG A 120 10.62 12.08 -5.98
CA ARG A 120 11.78 12.77 -6.58
C ARG A 120 13.11 12.02 -6.42
N MET A 121 13.13 10.90 -5.70
CA MET A 121 14.34 10.13 -5.45
C MET A 121 14.99 9.67 -6.77
N PRO A 122 16.28 9.99 -7.02
CA PRO A 122 16.98 9.67 -8.26
C PRO A 122 17.17 8.16 -8.42
N PRO A 123 17.35 7.66 -9.66
CA PRO A 123 17.68 6.26 -9.92
C PRO A 123 18.96 5.84 -9.17
N GLY A 124 18.97 4.63 -8.62
CA GLY A 124 20.11 4.09 -7.89
C GLY A 124 19.85 2.67 -7.38
N LYS A 125 20.92 1.93 -7.07
CA LYS A 125 20.85 0.52 -6.64
C LYS A 125 19.94 0.28 -5.43
N ASP A 126 19.93 1.22 -4.48
CA ASP A 126 19.16 1.13 -3.25
C ASP A 126 17.79 1.81 -3.34
N ARG A 127 17.47 2.47 -4.46
CA ARG A 127 16.26 3.28 -4.61
C ARG A 127 14.99 2.49 -4.32
N TRP A 128 14.93 1.24 -4.78
CA TRP A 128 13.75 0.40 -4.56
C TRP A 128 13.56 0.12 -3.06
N ARG A 129 14.64 -0.14 -2.33
CA ARG A 129 14.62 -0.40 -0.88
C ARG A 129 14.20 0.85 -0.11
N GLU A 130 14.82 1.99 -0.42
CA GLU A 130 14.53 3.25 0.28
C GLU A 130 13.09 3.74 0.01
N ARG A 131 12.57 3.55 -1.21
CA ARG A 131 11.17 3.88 -1.52
C ARG A 131 10.17 2.94 -0.86
N SER A 132 10.57 1.73 -0.51
CA SER A 132 9.74 0.75 0.21
C SER A 132 9.85 0.87 1.73
N ARG A 133 10.76 1.69 2.26
CA ARG A 133 10.83 1.94 3.71
C ARG A 133 9.49 2.52 4.18
N PHE A 134 8.93 1.86 5.19
CA PHE A 134 7.68 2.27 5.82
C PHE A 134 7.93 3.35 6.88
N PHE A 135 6.92 4.16 7.18
CA PHE A 135 7.08 5.29 8.12
C PHE A 135 6.84 4.83 9.56
N PRO A 136 7.83 4.97 10.45
CA PRO A 136 7.69 4.53 11.85
C PRO A 136 6.53 5.20 12.59
N GLY A 137 6.19 6.44 12.25
CA GLY A 137 5.07 7.15 12.88
C GLY A 137 3.71 6.54 12.54
N ILE A 138 3.53 6.14 11.27
CA ILE A 138 2.32 5.41 10.85
C ILE A 138 2.28 4.04 11.53
N ALA A 139 3.39 3.30 11.55
CA ALA A 139 3.47 1.99 12.20
C ALA A 139 3.16 2.06 13.70
N LYS A 140 3.69 3.09 14.39
CA LYS A 140 3.40 3.35 15.80
C LYS A 140 1.92 3.62 16.02
N ALA A 141 1.31 4.50 15.22
CA ALA A 141 -0.12 4.78 15.31
C ALA A 141 -0.98 3.53 15.06
N MET A 142 -0.62 2.69 14.08
CA MET A 142 -1.31 1.41 13.85
C MET A 142 -1.25 0.51 15.08
N ALA A 143 -0.07 0.37 15.69
CA ALA A 143 0.11 -0.47 16.87
C ALA A 143 -0.68 0.05 18.09
N GLU A 144 -0.65 1.35 18.35
CA GLU A 144 -1.36 1.97 19.48
C GLU A 144 -2.88 1.93 19.28
N GLN A 145 -3.38 2.37 18.13
CA GLN A 145 -4.82 2.57 17.92
C GLN A 145 -5.56 1.26 17.58
N TRP A 146 -4.92 0.33 16.89
CA TRP A 146 -5.54 -0.97 16.61
C TRP A 146 -5.23 -2.01 17.68
N GLY A 147 -4.16 -1.82 18.46
CA GLY A 147 -3.87 -2.66 19.62
C GLY A 147 -4.88 -2.47 20.76
N GLU A 148 -5.44 -1.28 20.94
CA GLU A 148 -6.53 -1.04 21.90
C GLU A 148 -7.89 -1.55 21.40
N ALA A 149 -8.06 -1.65 20.07
CA ALA A 149 -9.23 -2.27 19.45
C ALA A 149 -9.08 -3.81 19.30
N ALA A 150 -7.92 -4.34 19.71
CA ALA A 150 -7.55 -5.75 19.58
C ALA A 150 -8.06 -6.60 20.74
#